data_AF-A0A2P2D986-F1
#
_entry.id   AF-A0A2P2D986-F1
#
_cell.length_a   1.000
_cell.length_b   1.000
_cell.length_c   1.000
_cell.angle_alpha   90.00
_cell.angle_beta   90.00
_cell.angle_gamma   90.00
#
_symmetry.space_group_name_H-M   'P 1'
#
loop_
_entity.id
_entity.type
_entity.pdbx_description
1 polymer ?
#
loop_
_entity_poly.entity_id
_entity_poly.type
_entity_poly.pdbx_seq_one_letter_code
_entity_poly.pdbx_strand_id
1 'polypeptide(L)'
;MSINWENIISSIIGSGIILGLLKLFFTQYIGNLFNYSLEDHKHKLSATLEEIKHQFETDLVQKRIYIEKKNIVYSELYSQLLDSYSNIRSLYGLTRSLTFEEYSRKDIENFLQKRNIVDGKIKEIIATFDENREISIDKMKKYLRMLDFQEARSTWNSFHSYYLKNELYLSSSINKSVFELKKRIHNLLLLYEQANNFPGSLSWTTDIAPLENEIDSEIEVVLNNFKTELQTIN
;
A
#
# COMPACT_ATOMS: atom_id res chain seq x y z
N MET A 1 43.31 -70.69 68.50
CA MET A 1 42.74 -69.35 68.22
C MET A 1 41.22 -69.49 68.19
N SER A 2 40.51 -69.06 69.23
CA SER A 2 39.04 -69.02 69.22
C SER A 2 38.58 -67.76 68.48
N ILE A 3 37.84 -67.94 67.39
CA ILE A 3 37.24 -66.84 66.65
C ILE A 3 36.21 -66.17 67.56
N ASN A 4 36.38 -64.87 67.82
CA ASN A 4 35.53 -64.12 68.73
C ASN A 4 34.29 -63.62 67.97
N TRP A 5 33.30 -64.51 67.85
CA TRP A 5 32.10 -64.32 67.02
C TRP A 5 31.23 -63.13 67.44
N GLU A 6 31.25 -62.72 68.72
CA GLU A 6 30.47 -61.57 69.20
C GLU A 6 30.99 -60.23 68.64
N ASN A 7 32.30 -60.08 68.49
CA ASN A 7 32.90 -58.90 67.85
C ASN A 7 32.63 -58.86 66.34
N ILE A 8 32.56 -60.03 65.70
CA ILE A 8 32.22 -60.14 64.28
C ILE A 8 30.73 -59.77 64.07
N ILE A 9 29.83 -60.31 64.88
CA ILE A 9 28.38 -60.04 64.76
C ILE A 9 28.05 -58.57 65.07
N SER A 10 28.64 -58.00 66.12
CA SER A 10 28.43 -56.58 66.47
C SER A 10 28.98 -55.62 65.40
N SER A 11 30.11 -55.92 64.76
CA SER A 11 30.64 -55.13 63.64
C SER A 11 29.78 -55.23 62.37
N ILE A 12 29.18 -56.39 62.09
CA ILE A 12 28.27 -56.59 60.94
C ILE A 12 26.96 -55.81 61.15
N ILE A 13 26.39 -55.86 62.36
CA ILE A 13 25.16 -55.12 62.69
C ILE A 13 25.43 -53.61 62.68
N GLY A 14 26.54 -53.16 63.28
CA GLY A 14 26.94 -51.75 63.28
C GLY A 14 27.19 -51.21 61.86
N SER A 15 27.88 -51.96 61.01
CA SER A 15 28.11 -51.58 59.61
C SER A 15 26.82 -51.57 58.78
N GLY A 16 25.88 -52.50 59.04
CA GLY A 16 24.56 -52.52 58.40
C GLY A 16 23.71 -51.29 58.72
N ILE A 17 23.69 -50.86 59.98
CA ILE A 17 22.96 -49.65 60.42
C ILE A 17 23.58 -48.39 59.81
N ILE A 18 24.90 -48.28 59.82
CA ILE A 18 25.62 -47.15 59.21
C ILE A 18 25.33 -47.07 57.71
N LEU A 19 25.37 -48.20 56.99
CA LEU A 19 25.03 -48.26 55.57
C LEU A 19 23.56 -47.91 55.29
N GLY A 20 22.64 -48.35 56.16
CA GLY A 20 21.21 -48.00 56.06
C GLY A 20 20.96 -46.50 56.22
N LEU A 21 21.59 -45.88 57.22
CA LEU A 21 21.51 -44.44 57.47
C LEU A 21 22.18 -43.63 56.36
N LEU A 22 23.37 -44.05 55.89
CA LEU A 22 24.04 -43.43 54.74
C LEU A 22 23.18 -43.50 53.49
N LYS A 23 22.55 -44.65 53.21
CA LYS A 23 21.66 -44.81 52.06
C LYS A 23 20.43 -43.91 52.18
N LEU A 24 19.80 -43.83 53.35
CA LEU A 24 18.69 -42.91 53.60
C LEU A 24 19.11 -41.45 53.38
N PHE A 25 20.22 -41.03 53.98
CA PHE A 25 20.73 -39.66 53.84
C PHE A 25 21.09 -39.32 52.39
N PHE A 26 21.79 -40.22 51.69
CA PHE A 26 22.13 -40.05 50.27
C PHE A 26 20.88 -40.00 49.39
N THR A 27 19.94 -40.93 49.56
CA THR A 27 18.72 -40.96 48.74
C THR A 27 17.84 -39.72 48.96
N GLN A 28 17.75 -39.24 50.19
CA GLN A 28 16.92 -38.08 50.52
C GLN A 28 17.59 -36.76 50.11
N TYR A 29 18.90 -36.62 50.33
CA TYR A 29 19.65 -35.40 49.96
C TYR A 29 19.85 -35.29 48.45
N ILE A 30 20.31 -36.36 47.78
CA ILE A 30 20.47 -36.37 46.32
C ILE A 30 19.11 -36.29 45.63
N GLY A 31 18.09 -36.97 46.16
CA GLY A 31 16.73 -36.88 45.64
C GLY A 31 16.20 -35.44 45.65
N ASN A 32 16.39 -34.71 46.75
CA ASN A 32 15.99 -33.31 46.84
C ASN A 32 16.79 -32.38 45.91
N LEU A 33 18.11 -32.54 45.82
CA LEU A 33 18.92 -31.74 44.89
C LEU A 33 18.54 -31.99 43.43
N PHE A 34 18.30 -33.25 43.08
CA PHE A 34 17.87 -33.63 41.74
C PHE A 34 16.48 -33.08 41.42
N ASN A 35 15.53 -33.21 42.35
CA ASN A 35 14.18 -32.65 42.21
C ASN A 35 14.22 -31.12 42.04
N TYR A 36 15.04 -30.42 42.84
CA TYR A 36 15.20 -28.98 42.73
C TYR A 36 15.78 -28.57 41.37
N SER A 37 16.84 -29.24 40.92
CA SER A 37 17.41 -29.00 39.59
C SER A 37 16.41 -29.28 38.46
N LEU A 38 15.62 -30.35 38.58
CA LEU A 38 14.61 -30.73 37.60
C LEU A 38 13.45 -29.71 37.58
N GLU A 39 13.02 -29.23 38.74
CA GLU A 39 12.00 -28.19 38.88
C GLU A 39 12.48 -26.84 38.33
N ASP A 40 13.72 -26.44 38.64
CA ASP A 40 14.36 -25.26 38.04
C ASP A 40 14.48 -25.38 36.52
N HIS A 41 14.90 -26.53 36.00
CA HIS A 41 14.94 -26.79 34.56
C HIS A 41 13.54 -26.74 33.93
N LYS A 42 12.51 -27.28 34.58
CA LYS A 42 11.12 -27.18 34.13
C LYS A 42 10.63 -25.74 34.12
N HIS A 43 10.92 -24.97 35.16
CA HIS A 43 10.57 -23.56 35.24
C HIS A 43 11.27 -22.73 34.15
N LYS A 44 12.58 -22.91 33.98
CA LYS A 44 13.35 -22.27 32.90
C LYS A 44 12.80 -22.63 31.53
N LEU A 45 12.55 -23.91 31.28
CA LEU A 45 11.96 -24.36 30.03
C LEU A 45 10.59 -23.75 29.79
N SER A 46 9.73 -23.71 30.82
CA SER A 46 8.41 -23.09 30.74
C SER A 46 8.48 -21.58 30.47
N ALA A 47 9.42 -20.88 31.12
CA ALA A 47 9.63 -19.46 30.91
C ALA A 47 10.13 -19.15 29.48
N THR A 48 11.11 -19.92 28.99
CA THR A 48 11.61 -19.80 27.61
C THR A 48 10.53 -20.14 26.58
N LEU A 49 9.69 -21.14 26.84
CA LEU A 49 8.58 -21.50 25.95
C LEU A 49 7.56 -20.35 25.88
N GLU A 50 7.20 -19.76 27.02
CA GLU A 50 6.28 -18.63 27.06
C GLU A 50 6.84 -17.40 26.35
N GLU A 51 8.15 -17.12 26.51
CA GLU A 51 8.84 -16.05 25.79
C GLU A 51 8.81 -16.26 24.27
N ILE A 52 9.16 -17.46 23.80
CA ILE A 52 9.12 -17.81 22.37
C ILE A 52 7.70 -17.68 21.83
N LYS A 53 6.70 -18.15 22.59
CA LYS A 53 5.29 -18.06 22.20
C LYS A 53 4.85 -16.61 22.07
N HIS A 54 5.18 -15.76 23.04
CA HIS A 54 4.86 -14.34 23.00
C HIS A 54 5.54 -13.61 21.83
N GLN A 55 6.81 -13.90 21.55
CA GLN A 55 7.52 -13.36 20.39
C GLN A 55 6.84 -13.78 19.08
N PHE A 56 6.50 -15.07 18.95
CA PHE A 56 5.81 -15.59 17.78
C PHE A 56 4.44 -14.95 17.57
N GLU A 57 3.65 -14.77 18.64
CA GLU A 57 2.37 -14.07 18.58
C GLU A 57 2.53 -12.61 18.14
N THR A 58 3.54 -11.91 18.67
CA THR A 58 3.87 -10.54 18.28
C THR A 58 4.24 -10.44 16.80
N ASP A 59 5.13 -11.31 16.34
CA ASP A 59 5.57 -11.36 14.94
C ASP A 59 4.41 -11.66 13.99
N LEU A 60 3.50 -12.56 14.37
CA LEU A 60 2.30 -12.87 13.58
C LEU A 60 1.38 -11.66 13.48
N VAL A 61 1.16 -10.93 14.58
CA VAL A 61 0.34 -9.71 14.59
C VAL A 61 0.96 -8.64 13.69
N GLN A 62 2.27 -8.40 13.81
CA GLN A 62 2.97 -7.42 12.98
C GLN A 62 2.91 -7.78 11.48
N LYS A 63 3.15 -9.05 11.14
CA LYS A 63 3.02 -9.53 9.76
C LYS A 63 1.61 -9.36 9.23
N ARG A 64 0.59 -9.64 10.04
CA ARG A 64 -0.81 -9.45 9.64
C ARG A 64 -1.12 -7.98 9.34
N ILE A 65 -0.73 -7.07 10.23
CA ILE A 65 -0.93 -5.62 10.04
C ILE A 65 -0.23 -5.14 8.77
N TYR A 66 0.99 -5.61 8.53
CA TYR A 66 1.74 -5.27 7.31
C TYR A 66 1.04 -5.76 6.04
N ILE A 67 0.59 -7.02 6.02
CA ILE A 67 -0.13 -7.62 4.88
C ILE A 67 -1.44 -6.88 4.61
N GLU A 68 -2.22 -6.59 5.66
CA GLU A 68 -3.47 -5.86 5.53
C GLU A 68 -3.23 -4.46 4.95
N LYS A 69 -2.23 -3.74 5.49
CA LYS A 69 -1.86 -2.41 4.99
C LYS A 69 -1.37 -2.47 3.54
N LYS A 70 -0.56 -3.46 3.19
CA LYS A 70 -0.11 -3.73 1.82
C LYS A 70 -1.30 -3.87 0.86
N ASN A 71 -2.27 -4.71 1.20
CA ASN A 71 -3.43 -4.96 0.35
C ASN A 71 -4.29 -3.71 0.14
N ILE A 72 -4.52 -2.94 1.20
CA ILE A 72 -5.23 -1.65 1.13
C ILE A 72 -4.46 -0.68 0.22
N VAL A 73 -3.14 -0.57 0.43
CA VAL A 73 -2.28 0.30 -0.38
C VAL A 73 -2.35 -0.09 -1.85
N TYR A 74 -2.29 -1.38 -2.15
CA TYR A 74 -2.26 -1.90 -3.52
C TYR A 74 -3.55 -1.57 -4.28
N SER A 75 -4.70 -1.86 -3.66
CA SER A 75 -6.01 -1.59 -4.27
C SER A 75 -6.22 -0.10 -4.54
N GLU A 76 -5.93 0.74 -3.53
CA GLU A 76 -6.13 2.18 -3.63
C GLU A 76 -5.15 2.83 -4.60
N LEU A 77 -3.88 2.40 -4.59
CA LEU A 77 -2.85 2.91 -5.51
C LEU A 77 -3.25 2.65 -6.97
N TYR A 78 -3.74 1.44 -7.25
CA TYR A 78 -4.19 1.07 -8.58
C TYR A 78 -5.43 1.88 -9.00
N SER A 79 -6.40 2.07 -8.10
CA SER A 79 -7.57 2.92 -8.37
C SER A 79 -7.17 4.35 -8.72
N GLN A 80 -6.33 4.99 -7.90
CA GLN A 80 -5.90 6.37 -8.14
C GLN A 80 -5.06 6.51 -9.41
N LEU A 81 -4.28 5.49 -9.76
CA LEU A 81 -3.55 5.44 -11.02
C LEU A 81 -4.51 5.45 -12.21
N LEU A 82 -5.54 4.59 -12.19
CA LEU A 82 -6.55 4.52 -13.25
C LEU A 82 -7.36 5.82 -13.35
N ASP A 83 -7.75 6.39 -12.22
CA ASP A 83 -8.49 7.65 -12.18
C ASP A 83 -7.65 8.78 -12.77
N SER A 84 -6.38 8.89 -12.37
CA SER A 84 -5.46 9.88 -12.91
C SER A 84 -5.27 9.70 -14.41
N TYR A 85 -5.02 8.47 -14.87
CA TYR A 85 -4.84 8.20 -16.29
C TYR A 85 -6.10 8.50 -17.10
N SER A 86 -7.27 8.10 -16.60
CA SER A 86 -8.55 8.35 -17.27
C SER A 86 -8.84 9.84 -17.41
N ASN A 87 -8.59 10.63 -16.36
CA ASN A 87 -8.73 12.08 -16.41
C ASN A 87 -7.77 12.72 -17.41
N ILE A 88 -6.50 12.28 -17.42
CA ILE A 88 -5.51 12.76 -18.40
C ILE A 88 -5.97 12.41 -19.82
N ARG A 89 -6.31 11.15 -20.10
CA ARG A 89 -6.77 10.68 -21.42
C ARG A 89 -8.04 11.41 -21.88
N SER A 90 -8.93 11.78 -20.96
CA SER A 90 -10.17 12.50 -21.30
C SER A 90 -9.93 13.88 -21.92
N LEU A 91 -8.72 14.46 -21.72
CA LEU A 91 -8.36 15.74 -22.33
C LEU A 91 -8.39 15.67 -23.86
N TYR A 92 -7.97 14.58 -24.48
CA TYR A 92 -7.96 14.49 -25.95
C TYR A 92 -8.60 13.21 -26.50
N GLY A 93 -9.15 12.36 -25.62
CA GLY A 93 -9.93 11.19 -26.01
C GLY A 93 -11.28 11.54 -26.65
N LEU A 94 -12.06 10.51 -26.97
CA LEU A 94 -13.40 10.61 -27.57
C LEU A 94 -14.42 11.24 -26.61
N THR A 95 -14.31 12.53 -26.36
CA THR A 95 -15.31 13.31 -25.64
C THR A 95 -16.22 14.02 -26.64
N ARG A 96 -17.54 13.82 -26.49
CA ARG A 96 -18.53 14.59 -27.25
C ARG A 96 -18.62 15.97 -26.64
N SER A 97 -17.87 16.93 -27.19
CA SER A 97 -18.00 18.33 -26.79
C SER A 97 -19.34 18.88 -27.29
N LEU A 98 -20.06 19.58 -26.41
CA LEU A 98 -21.26 20.31 -26.80
C LEU A 98 -20.84 21.47 -27.71
N THR A 99 -21.56 21.68 -28.82
CA THR A 99 -21.26 22.77 -29.75
C THR A 99 -21.67 24.13 -29.17
N PHE A 100 -22.68 24.14 -28.29
CA PHE A 100 -23.33 25.32 -27.68
C PHE A 100 -24.00 26.29 -28.68
N GLU A 101 -24.11 25.89 -29.95
CA GLU A 101 -24.67 26.70 -31.05
C GLU A 101 -26.19 26.89 -30.97
N GLU A 102 -26.89 26.07 -30.19
CA GLU A 102 -28.35 26.17 -29.99
C GLU A 102 -28.72 26.70 -28.60
N TYR A 103 -27.73 26.96 -27.74
CA TYR A 103 -27.95 27.33 -26.35
C TYR A 103 -28.31 28.81 -26.22
N SER A 104 -29.37 29.13 -25.46
CA SER A 104 -29.64 30.52 -25.08
C SER A 104 -28.62 31.02 -24.06
N ARG A 105 -28.56 32.34 -23.87
CA ARG A 105 -27.75 32.97 -22.81
C ARG A 105 -28.03 32.34 -21.43
N LYS A 106 -29.31 32.10 -21.13
CA LYS A 106 -29.76 31.50 -19.87
C LYS A 106 -29.32 30.05 -19.75
N ASP A 107 -29.31 29.30 -20.84
CA ASP A 107 -28.85 27.90 -20.83
C ASP A 107 -27.35 27.82 -20.53
N ILE A 108 -26.55 28.72 -21.10
CA ILE A 108 -25.11 28.82 -20.83
C ILE A 108 -24.85 29.21 -19.38
N GLU A 109 -25.56 30.23 -18.87
CA GLU A 109 -25.44 30.64 -17.47
C GLU A 109 -25.74 29.47 -16.51
N ASN A 110 -26.86 28.78 -16.73
CA ASN A 110 -27.25 27.60 -15.96
C ASN A 110 -26.21 26.47 -16.07
N PHE A 111 -25.66 26.25 -17.27
CA PHE A 111 -24.63 25.23 -17.50
C PHE A 111 -23.35 25.55 -16.70
N LEU A 112 -22.88 26.80 -16.74
CA LEU A 112 -21.67 27.23 -16.04
C LEU A 112 -21.86 27.18 -14.51
N GLN A 113 -23.04 27.56 -14.01
CA GLN A 113 -23.39 27.43 -12.60
C GLN A 113 -23.41 25.96 -12.15
N LYS A 114 -23.97 25.05 -12.94
CA LYS A 114 -23.95 23.60 -12.64
C LYS A 114 -22.53 23.02 -12.60
N ARG A 115 -21.59 23.64 -13.31
CA ARG A 115 -20.16 23.29 -13.28
C ARG A 115 -19.41 24.00 -12.13
N ASN A 116 -20.12 24.67 -11.23
CA ASN A 116 -19.58 25.42 -10.09
C ASN A 116 -18.57 26.50 -10.48
N ILE A 117 -18.76 27.14 -11.64
CA ILE A 117 -17.91 28.24 -12.09
C ILE A 117 -18.27 29.50 -11.30
N VAL A 118 -17.25 30.28 -10.93
CA VAL A 118 -17.41 31.50 -10.14
C VAL A 118 -18.20 32.55 -10.93
N ASP A 119 -19.19 33.19 -10.29
CA ASP A 119 -20.08 34.19 -10.89
C ASP A 119 -19.37 35.30 -11.66
N GLY A 120 -18.21 35.76 -11.17
CA GLY A 120 -17.42 36.78 -11.85
C GLY A 120 -17.01 36.35 -13.27
N LYS A 121 -16.60 35.08 -13.44
CA LYS A 121 -16.21 34.54 -14.74
C LYS A 121 -17.42 34.25 -15.63
N ILE A 122 -18.52 33.81 -15.03
CA ILE A 122 -19.81 33.65 -15.75
C ILE A 122 -20.22 34.98 -16.37
N LYS A 123 -20.24 36.06 -15.57
CA LYS A 123 -20.56 37.42 -16.03
C LYS A 123 -19.63 37.88 -17.16
N GLU A 124 -18.33 37.63 -17.04
CA GLU A 124 -17.35 37.96 -18.08
C GLU A 124 -17.62 37.22 -19.40
N ILE A 125 -17.95 35.93 -19.34
CA ILE A 125 -18.25 35.10 -20.52
C ILE A 125 -19.54 35.56 -21.20
N ILE A 126 -20.60 35.85 -20.43
CA ILE A 126 -21.91 36.23 -20.98
C ILE A 126 -22.00 37.71 -21.39
N ALA A 127 -21.06 38.56 -20.96
CA ALA A 127 -21.10 40.01 -21.21
C ALA A 127 -21.15 40.34 -22.70
N THR A 128 -20.45 39.56 -23.53
CA THR A 128 -20.39 39.76 -24.99
C THR A 128 -21.32 38.82 -25.76
N PHE A 129 -22.20 38.08 -25.07
CA PHE A 129 -22.96 37.00 -25.71
C PHE A 129 -23.95 37.50 -26.77
N ASP A 130 -24.64 38.60 -26.47
CA ASP A 130 -25.66 39.18 -27.36
C ASP A 130 -25.02 39.98 -28.52
N GLU A 131 -23.78 40.46 -28.35
CA GLU A 131 -23.03 41.22 -29.36
C GLU A 131 -22.23 40.30 -30.30
N ASN A 132 -21.55 39.29 -29.73
CA ASN A 132 -20.78 38.32 -30.47
C ASN A 132 -20.79 36.96 -29.75
N ARG A 133 -21.72 36.13 -30.19
CA ARG A 133 -21.95 34.79 -29.66
C ARG A 133 -20.73 33.88 -29.80
N GLU A 134 -20.07 33.90 -30.95
CA GLU A 134 -18.93 33.04 -31.25
C GLU A 134 -17.76 33.29 -30.30
N ILE A 135 -17.42 34.57 -30.08
CA ILE A 135 -16.37 34.97 -29.14
C ILE A 135 -16.68 34.49 -27.71
N SER A 136 -17.94 34.59 -27.30
CA SER A 136 -18.36 34.20 -25.96
C SER A 136 -18.29 32.68 -25.78
N ILE A 137 -18.69 31.91 -26.79
CA ILE A 137 -18.57 30.45 -26.81
C ILE A 137 -17.08 30.02 -26.81
N ASP A 138 -16.23 30.69 -27.59
CA ASP A 138 -14.78 30.40 -27.61
C ASP A 138 -14.12 30.66 -26.24
N LYS A 139 -14.40 31.82 -25.62
CA LYS A 139 -13.95 32.12 -24.25
C LYS A 139 -14.39 31.07 -23.24
N MET A 140 -15.66 30.65 -23.33
CA MET A 140 -16.19 29.59 -22.48
C MET A 140 -15.45 28.28 -22.69
N LYS A 141 -15.30 27.83 -23.95
CA LYS A 141 -14.59 26.58 -24.28
C LYS A 141 -13.14 26.61 -23.78
N LYS A 142 -12.43 27.73 -23.95
CA LYS A 142 -11.07 27.91 -23.43
C LYS A 142 -11.01 27.84 -21.90
N TYR A 143 -11.98 28.43 -21.22
CA TYR A 143 -12.04 28.38 -19.76
C TYR A 143 -12.36 26.98 -19.24
N LEU A 144 -13.35 26.30 -19.82
CA LEU A 144 -13.66 24.91 -19.51
C LEU A 144 -12.44 24.01 -19.75
N ARG A 145 -11.74 24.22 -20.87
CA ARG A 145 -10.51 23.50 -21.19
C ARG A 145 -9.44 23.68 -20.11
N MET A 146 -9.26 24.90 -19.62
CA MET A 146 -8.34 25.17 -18.51
C MET A 146 -8.74 24.42 -17.24
N LEU A 147 -10.04 24.34 -16.92
CA LEU A 147 -10.53 23.58 -15.77
C LEU A 147 -10.27 22.08 -15.93
N ASP A 148 -10.49 21.51 -17.12
CA ASP A 148 -10.23 20.09 -17.39
C ASP A 148 -8.73 19.76 -17.14
N PHE A 149 -7.81 20.63 -17.57
CA PHE A 149 -6.37 20.48 -17.28
C PHE A 149 -6.05 20.60 -15.78
N GLN A 150 -6.71 21.50 -15.06
CA GLN A 150 -6.55 21.63 -13.61
C GLN A 150 -7.02 20.36 -12.88
N GLU A 151 -8.14 19.78 -13.30
CA GLU A 151 -8.66 18.52 -12.77
C GLU A 151 -7.69 17.35 -13.05
N ALA A 152 -7.19 17.23 -14.27
CA ALA A 152 -6.18 16.23 -14.63
C ALA A 152 -4.88 16.37 -13.79
N ARG A 153 -4.40 17.60 -13.56
CA ARG A 153 -3.26 17.85 -12.67
C ARG A 153 -3.57 17.50 -11.22
N SER A 154 -4.78 17.81 -10.74
CA SER A 154 -5.19 17.53 -9.37
C SER A 154 -5.22 16.03 -9.09
N THR A 155 -5.81 15.25 -9.99
CA THR A 155 -5.87 13.78 -9.88
C THR A 155 -4.47 13.16 -9.99
N TRP A 156 -3.63 13.65 -10.90
CA TRP A 156 -2.22 13.29 -10.97
C TRP A 156 -1.45 13.56 -9.67
N ASN A 157 -1.58 14.76 -9.10
CA ASN A 157 -0.90 15.12 -7.86
C ASN A 157 -1.38 14.28 -6.68
N SER A 158 -2.67 13.93 -6.64
CA SER A 158 -3.25 13.06 -5.63
C SER A 158 -2.64 11.66 -5.71
N PHE A 159 -2.65 11.04 -6.90
CA PHE A 159 -1.98 9.77 -7.16
C PHE A 159 -0.49 9.80 -6.81
N HIS A 160 0.23 10.83 -7.27
CA HIS A 160 1.66 10.96 -7.00
C HIS A 160 1.96 11.05 -5.50
N SER A 161 1.18 11.84 -4.77
CA SER A 161 1.31 12.00 -3.32
C SER A 161 1.01 10.69 -2.60
N TYR A 162 -0.01 9.95 -3.04
CA TYR A 162 -0.38 8.66 -2.47
C TYR A 162 0.72 7.61 -2.68
N TYR A 163 1.27 7.54 -3.89
CA TYR A 163 2.42 6.68 -4.22
C TYR A 163 3.61 6.97 -3.29
N LEU A 164 4.03 8.23 -3.15
CA LEU A 164 5.17 8.60 -2.31
C LEU A 164 4.95 8.26 -0.83
N LYS A 165 3.75 8.50 -0.32
CA LYS A 165 3.41 8.21 1.10
C LYS A 165 3.43 6.73 1.42
N ASN A 166 3.17 5.87 0.43
CA ASN A 166 2.97 4.44 0.64
C ASN A 166 4.05 3.57 -0.03
N GLU A 167 5.13 4.16 -0.53
CA GLU A 167 6.22 3.45 -1.21
C GLU A 167 6.80 2.31 -0.35
N LEU A 168 6.87 2.51 0.97
CA LEU A 168 7.39 1.52 1.93
C LEU A 168 6.57 0.22 2.00
N TYR A 169 5.32 0.23 1.53
CA TYR A 169 4.46 -0.96 1.51
C TYR A 169 4.50 -1.68 0.15
N LEU A 170 5.19 -1.11 -0.84
CA LEU A 170 5.30 -1.68 -2.18
C LEU A 170 6.47 -2.65 -2.24
N SER A 171 6.24 -3.82 -2.84
CA SER A 171 7.35 -4.68 -3.23
C SER A 171 8.24 -3.98 -4.27
N SER A 172 9.49 -4.41 -4.39
CA SER A 172 10.41 -3.89 -5.40
C SER A 172 9.87 -4.06 -6.83
N SER A 173 9.11 -5.13 -7.09
CA SER A 173 8.50 -5.40 -8.40
C SER A 173 7.40 -4.38 -8.72
N ILE A 174 6.43 -4.23 -7.82
CA ILE A 174 5.31 -3.29 -7.97
C ILE A 174 5.83 -1.86 -8.01
N ASN A 175 6.75 -1.49 -7.11
CA ASN A 175 7.31 -0.15 -7.07
C ASN A 175 7.94 0.22 -8.41
N LYS A 176 8.78 -0.66 -8.97
CA LYS A 176 9.42 -0.44 -10.26
C LYS A 176 8.39 -0.29 -11.39
N SER A 177 7.42 -1.19 -11.48
CA SER A 177 6.38 -1.14 -12.52
C SER A 177 5.53 0.14 -12.43
N VAL A 178 5.07 0.49 -11.23
CA VAL A 178 4.28 1.72 -11.01
C VAL A 178 5.11 2.95 -11.30
N PHE A 179 6.38 2.97 -10.92
CA PHE A 179 7.28 4.10 -11.15
C PHE A 179 7.50 4.40 -12.63
N GLU A 180 7.73 3.38 -13.46
CA GLU A 180 7.89 3.58 -14.90
C GLU A 180 6.58 4.03 -15.56
N LEU A 181 5.45 3.39 -15.21
CA LEU A 181 4.14 3.78 -15.72
C LEU A 181 3.76 5.22 -15.33
N LYS A 182 4.03 5.59 -14.08
CA LYS A 182 3.89 6.96 -13.56
C LYS A 182 4.65 7.95 -14.45
N LYS A 183 5.94 7.73 -14.73
CA LYS A 183 6.71 8.66 -15.59
C LYS A 183 6.06 8.88 -16.95
N ARG A 184 5.54 7.81 -17.57
CA ARG A 184 4.90 7.89 -18.88
C ARG A 184 3.59 8.67 -18.83
N ILE A 185 2.74 8.39 -17.83
CA ILE A 185 1.49 9.14 -17.61
C ILE A 185 1.80 10.63 -17.40
N HIS A 186 2.83 10.96 -16.62
CA HIS A 186 3.26 12.34 -16.44
C HIS A 186 3.69 12.98 -17.77
N ASN A 187 4.50 12.27 -18.54
CA ASN A 187 4.96 12.74 -19.84
C ASN A 187 3.79 12.99 -20.80
N LEU A 188 2.78 12.11 -20.81
CA LEU A 188 1.57 12.29 -21.60
C LEU A 188 0.83 13.58 -21.21
N LEU A 189 0.67 13.86 -19.91
CA LEU A 189 0.09 15.11 -19.44
C LEU A 189 0.88 16.33 -19.93
N LEU A 190 2.21 16.30 -19.87
CA LEU A 190 3.05 17.39 -20.36
C LEU A 190 2.91 17.60 -21.89
N LEU A 191 2.83 16.51 -22.66
CA LEU A 191 2.59 16.59 -24.11
C LEU A 191 1.22 17.20 -24.43
N TYR A 192 0.18 16.83 -23.70
CA TYR A 192 -1.15 17.45 -23.86
C TYR A 192 -1.14 18.94 -23.53
N GLU A 193 -0.40 19.34 -22.49
CA GLU A 193 -0.26 20.76 -22.13
C GLU A 193 0.50 21.54 -23.20
N GLN A 194 1.56 20.95 -23.75
CA GLN A 194 2.30 21.53 -24.86
C GLN A 194 1.41 21.67 -26.11
N ALA A 195 0.66 20.63 -26.48
CA ALA A 195 -0.26 20.66 -27.61
C ALA A 195 -1.37 21.73 -27.43
N ASN A 196 -1.84 21.92 -26.20
CA ASN A 196 -2.85 22.94 -25.87
C ASN A 196 -2.28 24.37 -25.93
N ASN A 197 -1.08 24.59 -25.39
CA ASN A 197 -0.45 25.90 -25.33
C ASN A 197 0.16 26.33 -26.68
N PHE A 198 0.62 25.36 -27.48
CA PHE A 198 1.27 25.57 -28.76
C PHE A 198 0.65 24.63 -29.82
N PRO A 199 -0.53 24.99 -30.37
CA PRO A 199 -1.19 24.18 -31.39
C PRO A 199 -0.27 23.91 -32.59
N GLY A 200 -0.15 22.64 -32.99
CA GLY A 200 0.70 22.21 -34.10
C GLY A 200 2.18 21.96 -33.74
N SER A 201 2.58 22.14 -32.48
CA SER A 201 3.94 21.84 -32.00
C SER A 201 4.24 20.34 -31.87
N LEU A 202 3.20 19.51 -31.86
CA LEU A 202 3.27 18.06 -31.71
C LEU A 202 2.38 17.38 -32.76
N SER A 203 2.81 16.21 -33.19
CA SER A 203 2.07 15.34 -34.10
C SER A 203 1.39 14.23 -33.32
N TRP A 204 0.07 14.13 -33.48
CA TRP A 204 -0.75 13.16 -32.75
C TRP A 204 -0.31 11.71 -33.04
N THR A 205 0.01 11.40 -34.29
CA THR A 205 0.35 10.05 -34.74
C THR A 205 1.76 9.62 -34.37
N THR A 206 2.69 10.56 -34.18
CA THR A 206 4.10 10.26 -33.91
C THR A 206 4.48 10.44 -32.45
N ASP A 207 3.88 11.40 -31.76
CA ASP A 207 4.35 11.81 -30.43
C ASP A 207 3.42 11.33 -29.32
N ILE A 208 2.10 11.39 -29.55
CA ILE A 208 1.08 11.17 -28.52
C ILE A 208 0.51 9.75 -28.57
N ALA A 209 -0.03 9.34 -29.72
CA ALA A 209 -0.70 8.05 -29.87
C ALA A 209 0.21 6.85 -29.54
N PRO A 210 1.51 6.83 -29.90
CA PRO A 210 2.40 5.75 -29.48
C PRO A 210 2.53 5.66 -27.95
N LEU A 211 2.66 6.80 -27.27
CA LEU A 211 2.77 6.84 -25.81
C LEU A 211 1.47 6.39 -25.13
N GLU A 212 0.31 6.78 -25.65
CA GLU A 212 -0.99 6.29 -25.15
C GLU A 212 -1.09 4.76 -25.25
N ASN A 213 -0.71 4.18 -26.39
CA ASN A 213 -0.74 2.73 -26.60
C ASN A 213 0.25 2.00 -25.68
N GLU A 214 1.45 2.57 -25.47
CA GLU A 214 2.42 2.05 -24.52
C GLU A 214 1.86 2.05 -23.10
N ILE A 215 1.26 3.17 -22.66
CA ILE A 215 0.63 3.28 -21.33
C ILE A 215 -0.51 2.27 -21.17
N ASP A 216 -1.40 2.15 -22.17
CA ASP A 216 -2.52 1.20 -22.15
C ASP A 216 -2.01 -0.24 -21.96
N SER A 217 -0.95 -0.63 -22.70
CA SER A 217 -0.34 -1.96 -22.56
C SER A 217 0.33 -2.17 -21.19
N GLU A 218 0.98 -1.14 -20.65
CA GLU A 218 1.67 -1.22 -19.36
C GLU A 218 0.69 -1.27 -18.19
N ILE A 219 -0.48 -0.62 -18.27
CA ILE A 219 -1.53 -0.70 -17.24
C ILE A 219 -1.98 -2.14 -17.02
N GLU A 220 -2.13 -2.94 -18.08
CA GLU A 220 -2.49 -4.36 -17.96
C GLU A 220 -1.40 -5.18 -17.28
N VAL A 221 -0.13 -4.91 -17.61
CA VAL A 221 1.02 -5.55 -16.96
C VAL A 221 1.06 -5.21 -15.47
N VAL A 222 0.89 -3.94 -15.13
CA VAL A 222 0.84 -3.47 -13.74
C VAL A 222 -0.31 -4.14 -12.98
N LEU A 223 -1.51 -4.21 -13.55
CA LEU A 223 -2.65 -4.91 -12.96
C LEU A 223 -2.34 -6.39 -12.67
N ASN A 224 -1.72 -7.08 -13.62
CA ASN A 224 -1.36 -8.48 -13.45
C ASN A 224 -0.31 -8.68 -12.34
N ASN A 225 0.65 -7.76 -12.22
CA ASN A 225 1.61 -7.77 -11.12
C ASN A 225 0.89 -7.58 -9.76
N PHE A 226 -0.03 -6.61 -9.67
CA PHE A 226 -0.85 -6.41 -8.47
C PHE A 226 -1.64 -7.68 -8.10
N LYS A 227 -2.33 -8.29 -9.07
CA LYS A 227 -3.09 -9.53 -8.85
C LYS A 227 -2.21 -10.68 -8.36
N THR A 228 -1.05 -10.86 -8.99
CA THR A 228 -0.11 -11.94 -8.64
C THR A 228 0.38 -11.79 -7.21
N GLU A 229 0.71 -10.57 -6.78
CA GLU A 229 1.17 -10.31 -5.41
C GLU A 229 0.09 -10.39 -4.35
N LEU A 230 -1.17 -10.08 -4.70
CA LEU A 230 -2.30 -10.27 -3.81
C LEU A 230 -2.65 -11.75 -3.63
N GLN A 231 -2.40 -12.58 -4.66
CA GLN A 231 -2.68 -14.03 -4.65
C GLN A 231 -1.57 -14.87 -3.99
N THR A 232 -0.33 -14.37 -3.93
CA THR A 232 0.82 -15.08 -3.32
C THR A 232 0.87 -15.00 -1.80
N ILE A 233 -0.18 -14.50 -1.15
CA ILE A 233 -0.30 -14.40 0.33
C ILE A 233 -0.82 -15.73 0.92
N ASN A 234 -0.49 -16.86 0.31
CA ASN A 234 -0.74 -18.22 0.84
C ASN A 234 0.56 -18.82 1.39
#